data_AF-A0A936WID7-F1
#
_entry.id   AF-A0A936WID7-F1
#
_cell.length_a   1.000
_cell.length_b   1.000
_cell.length_c   1.000
_cell.angle_alpha   90.00
_cell.angle_beta   90.00
_cell.angle_gamma   90.00
#
_symmetry.space_group_name_H-M   'P 1'
#
loop_
_entity.id
_entity.type
_entity.pdbx_description
1 polymer ?
#
loop_
_entity_poly.entity_id
_entity_poly.type
_entity_poly.pdbx_seq_one_letter_code
_entity_poly.pdbx_strand_id
1 'polypeptide(L)'
;MPAFFKPKRRRGPAGPNKNQQKVLRRAEAERGARSAGILKERFHSVTSIALHLSFITPQAEVFEERSRTIGAGDVCDFSAPCPGRCGGERGSFDLSEEIKTALDSRRERAEGRLVCQETMNIGTTGVCDFRLEWKSVITYAAE
;
A
#
# COMPACT_ATOMS: atom_id res chain seq x y z
N MET A 1 24.23 62.25 -16.84
CA MET A 1 23.18 61.22 -16.95
C MET A 1 23.72 59.91 -16.38
N PRO A 2 23.19 59.36 -15.27
CA PRO A 2 23.71 58.11 -14.71
C PRO A 2 23.04 56.87 -15.33
N ALA A 3 23.86 55.88 -15.68
CA ALA A 3 23.43 54.61 -16.26
C ALA A 3 22.87 53.66 -15.17
N PHE A 4 21.63 53.23 -15.36
CA PHE A 4 20.95 52.22 -14.55
C PHE A 4 21.49 50.81 -14.88
N PHE A 5 22.36 50.24 -14.03
CA PHE A 5 22.70 48.82 -14.09
C PHE A 5 21.60 47.99 -13.38
N LYS A 6 20.87 47.17 -14.13
CA LYS A 6 19.89 46.22 -13.58
C LYS A 6 20.61 45.05 -12.87
N PRO A 7 20.28 44.71 -11.61
CA PRO A 7 20.90 43.58 -10.92
C PRO A 7 20.44 42.23 -11.51
N LYS A 8 21.43 41.39 -11.85
CA LYS A 8 21.29 40.04 -12.41
C LYS A 8 20.63 39.13 -11.36
N ARG A 9 19.33 38.83 -11.50
CA ARG A 9 18.61 37.85 -10.65
C ARG A 9 19.35 36.51 -10.67
N ARG A 10 19.95 36.14 -9.53
CA ARG A 10 20.51 34.80 -9.30
C ARG A 10 19.35 33.80 -9.35
N ARG A 11 19.32 32.95 -10.37
CA ARG A 11 18.44 31.77 -10.41
C ARG A 11 18.90 30.86 -9.25
N GLY A 12 18.04 30.64 -8.26
CA GLY A 12 18.29 29.68 -7.18
C GLY A 12 18.54 28.26 -7.73
N PRO A 13 19.03 27.33 -6.91
CA PRO A 13 19.30 25.97 -7.34
C PRO A 13 18.02 25.38 -7.94
N ALA A 14 18.08 25.00 -9.21
CA ALA A 14 16.96 24.40 -9.91
C ALA A 14 16.55 23.12 -9.16
N GLY A 15 15.43 23.17 -8.46
CA GLY A 15 14.79 21.98 -7.95
C GLY A 15 14.55 20.98 -9.10
N PRO A 16 14.45 19.68 -8.80
CA PRO A 16 14.41 18.64 -9.82
C PRO A 16 13.28 18.90 -10.82
N ASN A 17 13.64 18.88 -12.11
CA ASN A 17 12.70 19.08 -13.21
C ASN A 17 11.60 17.99 -13.16
N LYS A 18 10.39 18.26 -13.67
CA LYS A 18 9.25 17.30 -13.64
C LYS A 18 9.62 15.91 -14.15
N ASN A 19 10.54 15.81 -15.12
CA ASN A 19 11.06 14.54 -15.61
C ASN A 19 11.92 13.79 -14.57
N GLN A 20 12.74 14.49 -13.79
CA GLN A 20 13.50 13.88 -12.68
C GLN A 20 12.57 13.41 -11.57
N GLN A 21 11.51 14.15 -11.24
CA GLN A 21 10.51 13.69 -10.28
C GLN A 21 9.77 12.43 -10.76
N LYS A 22 9.52 12.29 -12.07
CA LYS A 22 8.93 11.07 -12.65
C LYS A 22 9.89 9.88 -12.60
N VAL A 23 11.18 10.10 -12.84
CA VAL A 23 12.22 9.06 -12.73
C VAL A 23 12.39 8.63 -11.27
N LEU A 24 12.39 9.56 -10.33
CA LEU A 24 12.46 9.26 -8.89
C LEU A 24 11.25 8.44 -8.43
N ARG A 25 10.03 8.79 -8.86
CA ARG A 25 8.83 7.98 -8.57
C ARG A 25 8.92 6.54 -9.09
N ARG A 26 9.49 6.34 -10.29
CA ARG A 26 9.74 4.97 -10.81
C ARG A 26 10.79 4.24 -9.99
N ALA A 27 11.87 4.92 -9.61
CA ALA A 27 12.94 4.33 -8.80
C ALA A 27 12.47 3.97 -7.39
N GLU A 28 11.57 4.74 -6.79
CA GLU A 28 10.93 4.41 -5.51
C GLU A 28 9.98 3.22 -5.64
N ALA A 29 9.18 3.15 -6.71
CA ALA A 29 8.32 1.98 -6.97
C ALA A 29 9.14 0.69 -7.19
N GLU A 30 10.25 0.76 -7.94
CA GLU A 30 11.16 -0.37 -8.10
C GLU A 30 11.89 -0.75 -6.81
N ARG A 31 12.25 0.22 -5.96
CA ARG A 31 12.81 -0.08 -4.63
C ARG A 31 11.78 -0.70 -3.70
N GLY A 32 10.52 -0.27 -3.74
CA GLY A 32 9.43 -0.91 -3.01
C GLY A 32 9.26 -2.38 -3.42
N ALA A 33 9.29 -2.66 -4.72
CA ALA A 33 9.22 -4.02 -5.25
C ALA A 33 10.43 -4.89 -4.85
N ARG A 34 11.64 -4.33 -4.82
CA ARG A 34 12.85 -5.03 -4.34
C ARG A 34 12.89 -5.21 -2.82
N SER A 35 12.21 -4.35 -2.06
CA SER A 35 12.17 -4.43 -0.59
C SER A 35 11.09 -5.38 -0.07
N ALA A 36 10.06 -5.67 -0.87
CA ALA A 36 8.99 -6.58 -0.51
C ALA A 36 9.46 -8.05 -0.40
N GLY A 37 10.54 -8.42 -1.11
CA GLY A 37 11.08 -9.78 -1.13
C GLY A 37 10.09 -10.81 -1.67
N ILE A 38 10.57 -12.02 -1.91
CA ILE A 38 9.70 -13.16 -2.26
C ILE A 38 9.16 -13.79 -0.96
N LEU A 39 7.90 -14.28 -0.97
CA LEU A 39 7.28 -14.91 0.20
C LEU A 39 8.20 -15.96 0.86
N LYS A 40 8.80 -16.84 0.04
CA LYS A 40 9.72 -17.88 0.49
C LYS A 40 11.02 -17.35 1.10
N GLU A 41 11.53 -16.21 0.65
CA GLU A 41 12.74 -15.60 1.20
C GLU A 41 12.49 -15.04 2.60
N ARG A 42 11.29 -14.50 2.84
CA ARG A 42 10.89 -13.95 4.15
C ARG A 42 10.38 -15.02 5.09
N PHE A 43 9.65 -16.01 4.58
CA PHE A 43 8.98 -17.05 5.35
C PHE A 43 9.22 -18.43 4.71
N HIS A 44 10.31 -19.08 5.12
CA HIS A 44 10.79 -20.32 4.51
C HIS A 44 9.82 -21.51 4.66
N SER A 45 9.02 -21.51 5.72
CA SER A 45 8.04 -22.57 6.01
C SER A 45 6.69 -22.37 5.32
N VAL A 46 6.45 -21.23 4.67
CA VAL A 46 5.16 -20.91 4.06
C VAL A 46 5.19 -21.24 2.57
N THR A 47 4.20 -22.03 2.13
CA THR A 47 4.06 -22.43 0.73
C THR A 47 3.13 -21.49 -0.04
N SER A 48 2.01 -21.09 0.58
CA SER A 48 1.07 -20.16 -0.01
C SER A 48 0.22 -19.46 1.05
N ILE A 49 -0.27 -18.27 0.71
CA ILE A 49 -1.24 -17.52 1.50
C ILE A 49 -2.41 -17.15 0.59
N ALA A 50 -3.60 -17.65 0.90
CA ALA A 50 -4.84 -17.21 0.27
C ALA A 50 -5.44 -16.09 1.11
N LEU A 51 -5.69 -14.93 0.51
CA LEU A 51 -6.30 -13.76 1.12
C LEU A 51 -7.65 -13.51 0.48
N HIS A 52 -8.67 -13.37 1.33
CA HIS A 52 -9.99 -12.92 0.97
C HIS A 52 -10.23 -11.55 1.61
N LEU A 53 -10.51 -10.56 0.78
CA LEU A 53 -10.68 -9.16 1.16
C LEU A 53 -12.12 -8.77 0.83
N SER A 54 -12.86 -8.28 1.82
CA SER A 54 -14.24 -7.81 1.69
C SER A 54 -14.28 -6.33 2.05
N PHE A 55 -14.53 -5.49 1.06
CA PHE A 55 -14.66 -4.05 1.26
C PHE A 55 -16.12 -3.73 1.57
N ILE A 56 -16.34 -3.09 2.71
CA ILE A 56 -17.65 -2.76 3.24
C ILE A 56 -17.77 -1.23 3.29
N THR A 57 -18.85 -0.70 2.73
CA THR A 57 -19.15 0.73 2.74
C THR A 57 -19.49 1.20 4.16
N PRO A 58 -19.49 2.52 4.41
CA PRO A 58 -19.98 3.08 5.68
C PRO A 58 -21.43 2.70 6.00
N GLN A 59 -22.23 2.38 4.97
CA GLN A 59 -23.62 1.92 5.07
C GLN A 59 -23.75 0.43 5.42
N ALA A 60 -22.63 -0.25 5.71
CA ALA A 60 -22.55 -1.69 5.99
C ALA A 60 -22.94 -2.59 4.81
N GLU A 61 -22.82 -2.09 3.58
CA GLU A 61 -23.01 -2.89 2.37
C GLU A 61 -21.67 -3.40 1.84
N VAL A 62 -21.64 -4.63 1.34
CA VAL A 62 -20.45 -5.16 0.67
C VAL A 62 -20.30 -4.46 -0.67
N PHE A 63 -19.24 -3.67 -0.80
CA PHE A 63 -18.91 -2.95 -2.02
C PHE A 63 -18.24 -3.88 -3.04
N GLU A 64 -17.24 -4.62 -2.60
CA GLU A 64 -16.42 -5.48 -3.46
C GLU A 64 -15.77 -6.58 -2.62
N GLU A 65 -15.69 -7.79 -3.20
CA GLU A 65 -14.91 -8.89 -2.66
C GLU A 65 -13.75 -9.21 -3.60
N ARG A 66 -12.57 -9.41 -3.03
CA ARG A 66 -11.35 -9.69 -3.76
C ARG A 66 -10.61 -10.84 -3.12
N SER A 67 -10.40 -11.91 -3.87
CA SER A 67 -9.54 -13.01 -3.47
C SER A 67 -8.19 -12.90 -4.18
N ARG A 68 -7.09 -13.02 -3.44
CA ARG A 68 -5.73 -13.07 -3.97
C ARG A 68 -5.00 -14.23 -3.32
N THR A 69 -4.33 -15.04 -4.12
CA THR A 69 -3.41 -16.05 -3.63
C THR A 69 -1.99 -15.58 -3.88
N ILE A 70 -1.16 -15.63 -2.84
CA ILE A 70 0.27 -15.31 -2.88
C ILE A 70 1.01 -16.62 -2.69
N GLY A 71 1.65 -17.11 -3.73
CA GLY A 71 2.48 -18.31 -3.67
C GLY A 71 3.89 -18.03 -3.14
N ALA A 72 4.62 -19.09 -2.86
CA ALA A 72 6.01 -19.04 -2.38
C ALA A 72 6.94 -18.21 -3.27
N GLY A 73 6.70 -18.16 -4.59
CA GLY A 73 7.50 -17.40 -5.55
C GLY A 73 7.01 -15.98 -5.80
N ASP A 74 5.86 -15.60 -5.23
CA ASP A 74 5.25 -14.29 -5.47
C ASP A 74 5.83 -13.21 -4.55
N VAL A 75 5.72 -11.97 -5.02
CA VAL A 75 6.09 -10.79 -4.24
C VAL A 75 5.20 -10.69 -3.01
N CYS A 76 5.83 -10.49 -1.86
CA CYS A 76 5.21 -10.39 -0.54
C CYS A 76 4.51 -9.02 -0.37
N ASP A 77 3.40 -8.84 -1.07
CA ASP A 77 2.60 -7.61 -1.05
C ASP A 77 1.21 -7.87 -0.45
N PHE A 78 1.05 -7.40 0.78
CA PHE A 78 -0.18 -7.49 1.56
C PHE A 78 -0.97 -6.19 1.60
N SER A 79 -0.60 -5.22 0.76
CA SER A 79 -1.33 -3.96 0.66
C SER A 79 -2.57 -4.12 -0.21
N ALA A 80 -3.68 -3.52 0.21
CA ALA A 80 -4.93 -3.49 -0.54
C ALA A 80 -5.38 -2.03 -0.75
N PRO A 81 -5.53 -1.54 -1.99
CA PRO A 81 -5.98 -0.18 -2.23
C PRO A 81 -7.44 0.00 -1.79
N CYS A 82 -7.75 1.14 -1.20
CA CYS A 82 -9.10 1.47 -0.78
C CYS A 82 -9.96 1.87 -2.00
N PRO A 83 -11.14 1.26 -2.20
CA PRO A 83 -12.01 1.56 -3.35
C PRO A 83 -12.64 2.96 -3.27
N GLY A 84 -12.71 3.55 -2.07
CA GLY A 84 -13.34 4.85 -1.82
C GLY A 84 -12.62 6.07 -2.42
N ARG A 85 -11.58 5.88 -3.24
CA ARG A 85 -10.77 6.95 -3.86
C ARG A 85 -10.27 8.00 -2.85
N CYS A 86 -9.91 7.59 -1.65
CA CYS A 86 -9.34 8.46 -0.63
C CYS A 86 -8.09 9.16 -1.20
N GLY A 87 -8.18 10.48 -1.43
CA GLY A 87 -7.04 11.37 -1.65
C GLY A 87 -5.85 10.81 -2.45
N GLY A 88 -6.06 10.50 -3.74
CA GLY A 88 -5.01 10.49 -4.77
C GLY A 88 -4.03 9.30 -4.81
N GLU A 89 -3.38 8.92 -3.70
CA GLU A 89 -2.29 7.92 -3.70
C GLU A 89 -2.08 7.22 -2.33
N ARG A 90 -2.94 7.44 -1.31
CA ARG A 90 -2.62 7.06 0.09
C ARG A 90 -3.54 6.04 0.74
N GLY A 91 -4.79 5.95 0.29
CA GLY A 91 -5.76 5.01 0.87
C GLY A 91 -5.40 3.57 0.55
N SER A 92 -4.56 2.97 1.39
CA SER A 92 -4.21 1.56 1.33
C SER A 92 -4.37 0.94 2.70
N PHE A 93 -4.93 -0.25 2.73
CA PHE A 93 -4.98 -1.09 3.90
C PHE A 93 -3.71 -1.92 3.91
N ASP A 94 -2.85 -1.71 4.92
CA ASP A 94 -1.66 -2.51 5.11
C ASP A 94 -1.96 -3.66 6.08
N LEU A 95 -1.98 -4.89 5.55
CA LEU A 95 -2.18 -6.12 6.31
C LEU A 95 -0.85 -6.77 6.73
N SER A 96 0.29 -6.15 6.40
CA SER A 96 1.60 -6.75 6.57
C SER A 96 1.91 -7.10 8.02
N GLU A 97 1.57 -6.22 8.97
CA GLU A 97 1.84 -6.48 10.39
C GLU A 97 0.95 -7.59 10.96
N GLU A 98 -0.34 -7.61 10.61
CA GLU A 98 -1.28 -8.61 11.08
C GLU A 98 -0.95 -10.01 10.52
N ILE A 99 -0.64 -10.09 9.22
CA ILE A 99 -0.23 -11.34 8.57
C ILE A 99 1.11 -11.80 9.12
N LYS A 100 2.07 -10.90 9.34
CA LYS A 100 3.36 -11.25 9.93
C LYS A 100 3.21 -11.81 11.35
N THR A 101 2.35 -11.20 12.16
CA THR A 101 2.01 -11.71 13.51
C THR A 101 1.36 -13.09 13.45
N ALA A 102 0.46 -13.32 12.49
CA ALA A 102 -0.16 -14.63 12.29
C ALA A 102 0.87 -15.69 11.86
N LEU A 103 1.80 -15.33 10.98
CA LEU A 103 2.89 -16.17 10.52
C LEU A 103 3.88 -16.52 11.64
N ASP A 104 4.29 -15.54 12.45
CA ASP A 104 5.15 -15.73 13.62
C ASP A 104 4.49 -16.65 14.65
N SER A 105 3.16 -16.59 14.76
CA SER A 105 2.36 -17.45 15.63
C SER A 105 2.03 -18.83 15.02
N ARG A 106 2.55 -19.15 13.82
CA ARG A 106 2.23 -20.36 13.04
C ARG A 106 0.71 -20.64 12.90
N ARG A 107 -0.11 -19.60 12.77
CA ARG A 107 -1.55 -19.76 12.59
C ARG A 107 -1.87 -20.07 11.14
N GLU A 108 -2.62 -21.15 10.90
CA GLU A 108 -3.11 -21.52 9.57
C GLU A 108 -4.22 -20.59 9.06
N ARG A 109 -4.91 -19.91 9.97
CA ARG A 109 -5.99 -18.98 9.65
C ARG A 109 -5.84 -17.73 10.47
N ALA A 110 -6.01 -16.58 9.82
CA ALA A 110 -6.15 -15.31 10.49
C ALA A 110 -7.29 -14.52 9.85
N GLU A 111 -7.92 -13.69 10.65
CA GLU A 111 -8.94 -12.77 10.19
C GLU A 111 -8.79 -11.47 10.96
N GLY A 112 -9.21 -10.38 10.34
CA GLY A 112 -9.11 -9.07 10.94
C GLY A 112 -9.97 -8.06 10.20
N ARG A 113 -9.95 -6.85 10.74
CA ARG A 113 -10.73 -5.76 10.20
C ARG A 113 -9.98 -4.46 10.34
N LEU A 114 -9.86 -3.76 9.22
CA LEU A 114 -9.27 -2.43 9.13
C LEU A 114 -10.34 -1.43 8.73
N VAL A 115 -10.16 -0.17 9.14
CA VAL A 115 -11.04 0.93 8.75
C VAL A 115 -10.20 2.04 8.15
N CYS A 116 -10.62 2.53 6.98
CA CYS A 116 -9.95 3.63 6.33
C CYS A 116 -10.36 4.94 7.01
N GLN A 117 -9.43 5.51 7.78
CA GLN A 117 -9.61 6.80 8.44
C GLN A 117 -9.14 7.99 7.59
N GLU A 118 -8.84 7.77 6.31
CA GLU A 118 -8.37 8.84 5.43
C GLU A 118 -9.50 9.76 4.98
N THR A 119 -9.16 11.03 4.75
CA THR A 119 -10.09 12.04 4.26
C THR A 119 -10.41 11.85 2.78
N MET A 120 -11.70 11.93 2.41
CA MET A 120 -12.16 11.55 1.07
C MET A 120 -11.66 12.45 -0.09
N ASN A 121 -11.25 13.70 0.14
CA ASN A 121 -10.55 14.55 -0.84
C ASN A 121 -9.88 15.74 -0.14
N ILE A 122 -8.94 16.41 -0.81
CA ILE A 122 -8.42 17.71 -0.39
C ILE A 122 -9.59 18.73 -0.42
N GLY A 123 -10.06 19.15 0.76
CA GLY A 123 -11.08 20.20 0.92
C GLY A 123 -12.47 19.73 1.35
N THR A 124 -12.71 18.42 1.49
CA THR A 124 -13.97 17.89 2.08
C THR A 124 -13.77 17.49 3.54
N THR A 125 -14.68 17.92 4.40
CA THR A 125 -14.86 17.45 5.78
C THR A 125 -15.59 16.11 5.77
N GLY A 126 -14.86 15.02 5.52
CA GLY A 126 -15.39 13.66 5.57
C GLY A 126 -14.27 12.62 5.52
N VAL A 127 -14.34 11.61 6.39
CA VAL A 127 -13.48 10.42 6.34
C VAL A 127 -14.12 9.37 5.44
N CYS A 128 -13.30 8.49 4.88
CA CYS A 128 -13.75 7.44 3.98
C CYS A 128 -14.68 6.45 4.68
N ASP A 129 -14.34 6.06 5.91
CA ASP A 129 -15.09 5.08 6.74
C ASP A 129 -15.33 3.71 6.08
N PHE A 130 -14.66 3.43 4.95
CA PHE A 130 -14.65 2.10 4.36
C PHE A 130 -13.99 1.12 5.33
N ARG A 131 -14.64 -0.02 5.52
CA ARG A 131 -14.16 -1.12 6.35
C ARG A 131 -13.64 -2.20 5.43
N LEU A 132 -12.44 -2.69 5.68
CA LEU A 132 -11.91 -3.88 5.05
C LEU A 132 -12.00 -5.01 6.06
N GLU A 133 -12.81 -6.02 5.77
CA GLU A 133 -12.75 -7.30 6.46
C GLU A 133 -11.87 -8.24 5.64
N TRP A 134 -10.92 -8.89 6.30
CA TRP A 134 -10.00 -9.79 5.61
C TRP A 134 -9.90 -11.13 6.33
N LYS A 135 -9.68 -12.17 5.53
CA LYS A 135 -9.45 -13.54 5.99
C LYS A 135 -8.27 -14.10 5.24
N SER A 136 -7.33 -14.71 5.96
CA SER A 136 -6.21 -15.44 5.37
C SER A 136 -6.27 -16.92 5.71
N VAL A 137 -5.86 -17.73 4.74
CA VAL A 137 -5.55 -19.14 4.91
C VAL A 137 -4.10 -19.33 4.50
N ILE A 138 -3.27 -19.73 5.46
CA ILE A 138 -1.83 -19.91 5.29
C ILE A 138 -1.57 -21.41 5.19
N THR A 139 -0.89 -21.82 4.13
CA THR A 139 -0.45 -23.20 3.92
C THR A 139 1.04 -23.29 4.20
N TYR A 140 1.42 -24.10 5.18
CA TYR A 140 2.82 -24.39 5.50
C TYR A 140 3.32 -25.59 4.71
N ALA A 141 4.62 -25.64 4.43
CA ALA A 141 5.26 -26.85 3.92
C ALA A 141 5.16 -27.93 5.00
N ALA A 142 4.72 -29.14 4.61
CA ALA A 142 4.82 -30.29 5.50
C ALA A 142 6.30 -30.58 5.74
N GLU A 143 6.71 -30.61 7.01
CA GLU A 143 8.05 -31.05 7.45
C GLU A 143 8.28 -32.54 7.12
#